data_AF-A0A7C5GHE8-F1
#
_entry.id   AF-A0A7C5GHE8-F1
#
_cell.length_a   1.000
_cell.length_b   1.000
_cell.length_c   1.000
_cell.angle_alpha   90.00
_cell.angle_beta   90.00
_cell.angle_gamma   90.00
#
_symmetry.space_group_name_H-M   'P 1'
#
loop_
_entity.id
_entity.type
_entity.pdbx_description
1 polymer ?
#
loop_
_entity_poly.entity_id
_entity_poly.type
_entity_poly.pdbx_seq_one_letter_code
_entity_poly.pdbx_strand_id
1 'polypeptide(L)'
;MLKDLSQGKVSKQILTFALPMLLGNVFQQLYNVVDSAVVGKFLGDSALAAVGASFPVIFLLISLGFGVTMGGTITVSHFLEQSNMTK
;
A
#
# COMPACT_ATOMS: atom_id res chain seq x y z
N MET A 1 2.01 -24.02 -2.68
CA MET A 1 0.60 -24.42 -2.46
C MET A 1 -0.20 -23.15 -2.19
N LEU A 2 -1.09 -22.76 -3.09
CA LEU A 2 -2.02 -21.64 -2.86
C LEU A 2 -2.89 -22.01 -1.66
N LYS A 3 -2.76 -21.26 -0.57
CA LYS A 3 -3.54 -21.48 0.64
C LYS A 3 -4.98 -21.10 0.35
N ASP A 4 -5.86 -22.10 0.32
CA ASP A 4 -7.28 -21.91 0.08
C ASP A 4 -7.87 -21.02 1.18
N LEU A 5 -8.36 -19.84 0.80
CA LEU A 5 -8.89 -18.85 1.73
C LEU A 5 -10.36 -19.10 2.07
N SER A 6 -11.00 -20.08 1.40
CA SER A 6 -12.38 -20.49 1.62
C SER A 6 -12.55 -21.50 2.77
N GLN A 7 -11.45 -22.14 3.20
CA GLN A 7 -11.46 -23.21 4.20
C GLN A 7 -10.85 -22.71 5.51
N GLY A 8 -11.65 -22.70 6.59
CA GLY A 8 -11.18 -22.41 7.96
C GLY A 8 -11.86 -21.21 8.65
N LYS A 9 -11.35 -20.84 9.84
CA LYS A 9 -11.85 -19.69 10.61
C LYS A 9 -11.40 -18.39 9.94
N VAL A 10 -12.36 -17.72 9.28
CA VAL A 10 -12.21 -16.42 8.60
C VAL A 10 -11.39 -15.42 9.41
N SER A 11 -11.63 -15.34 10.73
CA SER A 11 -10.90 -14.44 11.63
C SER A 11 -9.39 -14.65 11.64
N LYS A 12 -8.91 -15.91 11.59
CA LYS A 12 -7.48 -16.22 11.57
C LYS A 12 -6.85 -15.92 10.21
N GLN A 13 -7.57 -16.12 9.11
CA GLN A 13 -7.11 -15.76 7.77
C GLN A 13 -6.97 -14.25 7.63
N ILE A 14 -8.00 -13.48 7.99
CA ILE A 14 -7.96 -12.02 7.96
C ILE A 14 -6.77 -11.50 8.78
N LEU A 15 -6.58 -11.99 10.02
CA LEU A 15 -5.44 -11.58 10.85
C LEU A 15 -4.10 -11.92 10.21
N THR A 16 -3.96 -13.10 9.60
CA THR A 16 -2.69 -13.53 8.99
C THR A 16 -2.31 -12.69 7.76
N PHE A 17 -3.28 -12.13 7.03
CA PHE A 17 -3.02 -11.22 5.91
C PHE A 17 -2.92 -9.76 6.35
N ALA A 18 -3.77 -9.33 7.28
CA ALA A 18 -3.80 -7.95 7.76
C ALA A 18 -2.55 -7.57 8.54
N LEU A 19 -1.99 -8.50 9.34
CA LEU A 19 -0.81 -8.22 10.18
C LEU A 19 0.46 -7.87 9.37
N PRO A 20 0.88 -8.66 8.36
CA PRO A 20 2.01 -8.27 7.51
C PRO A 20 1.72 -7.00 6.69
N MET A 21 0.47 -6.79 6.27
CA MET A 21 0.09 -5.59 5.52
C MET A 21 0.16 -4.32 6.39
N LEU A 22 -0.29 -4.41 7.65
CA LEU A 22 -0.16 -3.35 8.65
C LEU A 22 1.31 -3.05 8.95
N LEU A 23 2.13 -4.09 9.16
CA LEU A 23 3.57 -3.92 9.38
C LEU A 23 4.22 -3.21 8.18
N GLY A 24 3.90 -3.62 6.95
CA GLY A 24 4.39 -2.96 5.74
C GLY A 24 4.04 -1.47 5.69
N ASN A 25 2.80 -1.11 6.02
CA ASN A 25 2.37 0.29 6.09
C ASN A 25 3.10 1.07 7.19
N VAL A 26 3.33 0.45 8.37
CA VAL A 26 4.08 1.08 9.47
C VAL A 26 5.53 1.32 9.05
N PHE A 27 6.20 0.35 8.43
CA PHE A 27 7.57 0.52 7.92
C PHE A 27 7.65 1.58 6.83
N GLN A 28 6.67 1.65 5.93
CA GLN A 28 6.59 2.69 4.92
C GLN A 28 6.42 4.08 5.54
N GLN A 29 5.58 4.21 6.57
CA GLN A 29 5.41 5.48 7.28
C GLN A 29 6.67 5.88 8.04
N LEU A 30 7.34 4.93 8.69
CA LEU A 30 8.63 5.16 9.35
C LEU A 30 9.69 5.61 8.34
N TYR A 31 9.73 5.00 7.14
CA TYR A 31 10.62 5.42 6.07
C TYR A 31 10.37 6.88 5.68
N ASN A 32 9.11 7.27 5.44
CA ASN A 32 8.77 8.66 5.10
C ASN A 32 9.17 9.66 6.20
N VAL A 33 8.98 9.28 7.48
CA VAL A 33 9.38 10.12 8.62
C VAL A 33 10.89 10.24 8.73
N VAL A 34 11.62 9.14 8.58
CA VAL A 34 13.09 9.13 8.63
C VAL A 34 13.68 9.90 7.45
N ASP A 35 13.15 9.71 6.24
CA ASP A 35 13.56 10.45 5.03
C ASP A 35 13.39 11.96 5.25
N SER A 36 12.22 12.39 5.71
CA SER A 36 11.95 13.79 6.03
C SER A 36 12.86 14.33 7.15
N ALA A 37 13.10 13.56 8.21
CA ALA A 37 13.97 13.96 9.32
C ALA A 37 15.45 14.04 8.91
N VAL A 38 15.92 13.10 8.08
CA VAL A 38 17.28 13.09 7.54
C VAL A 38 17.47 14.26 6.58
N VAL A 39 16.54 14.50 5.66
CA VAL A 39 16.60 15.64 4.74
C VAL A 39 16.61 16.96 5.51
N GLY A 40 15.73 17.13 6.51
CA GLY A 40 15.72 18.34 7.33
C GLY A 40 17.01 18.55 8.13
N LYS A 41 17.60 17.48 8.69
CA LYS A 41 18.81 17.58 9.51
C LYS A 41 20.10 17.72 8.69
N PHE A 42 20.21 17.07 7.52
CA PHE A 42 21.42 17.05 6.70
C PHE A 42 21.46 18.13 5.61
N LEU A 43 20.31 18.52 5.07
CA LEU A 43 20.21 19.52 3.99
C LEU A 43 19.58 20.85 4.48
N GLY A 44 19.12 20.90 5.73
CA GLY A 44 18.57 22.10 6.38
C GLY A 44 17.09 22.35 6.09
N ASP A 45 16.53 23.37 6.75
CA ASP A 45 15.10 23.72 6.68
C ASP A 45 14.62 24.02 5.25
N SER A 46 15.48 24.60 4.41
CA SER A 46 15.15 24.91 3.00
C SER A 46 14.91 23.64 2.17
N ALA A 47 15.67 22.56 2.41
CA ALA A 47 15.47 21.30 1.72
C ALA A 47 14.23 20.56 2.23
N LEU A 48 13.94 20.62 3.54
CA LEU A 48 12.71 20.08 4.09
C LEU A 48 11.46 20.79 3.55
N ALA A 49 11.52 22.13 3.44
CA ALA A 49 10.47 22.93 2.83
C ALA A 49 10.26 22.58 1.34
N ALA A 50 11.35 22.32 0.60
CA ALA A 50 11.28 21.89 -0.80
C ALA A 50 10.65 20.49 -0.98
N VAL A 51 10.95 19.55 -0.07
CA VAL A 51 10.29 18.23 -0.05
C VAL A 51 8.79 18.39 0.24
N GLY A 52 8.43 19.23 1.22
CA GLY A 52 7.03 19.55 1.52
C GLY A 52 6.30 20.20 0.34
N ALA A 53 6.95 21.13 -0.37
CA ALA A 53 6.39 21.79 -1.55
C ALA A 53 6.21 20.86 -2.75
N SER A 54 7.03 19.82 -2.86
CA SER A 54 6.94 18.80 -3.92
C SER A 54 5.91 17.71 -3.63
N PHE A 55 5.46 17.59 -2.37
CA PHE A 55 4.52 16.56 -1.93
C PHE A 55 3.21 16.50 -2.74
N PRO A 56 2.56 17.62 -3.12
CA PRO A 56 1.33 17.57 -3.92
C PRO A 56 1.52 16.92 -5.30
N VAL A 57 2.67 17.16 -5.94
CA VAL A 57 3.00 16.57 -7.26
C VAL A 57 3.26 15.07 -7.11
N ILE A 58 4.02 14.68 -6.10
CA ILE A 58 4.29 13.27 -5.78
C ILE A 58 2.97 12.55 -5.46
N PHE A 59 2.11 13.16 -4.65
CA PHE A 59 0.80 12.62 -4.29
C PHE A 59 -0.09 12.42 -5.53
N LEU A 60 -0.09 13.35 -6.48
CA LEU A 60 -0.83 13.20 -7.73
C LEU A 60 -0.36 11.96 -8.50
N LEU A 61 0.96 11.79 -8.67
CA LEU A 61 1.51 10.62 -9.37
C LEU A 61 1.18 9.31 -8.65
N ILE A 62 1.32 9.27 -7.33
CA ILE A 62 0.99 8.10 -6.51
C ILE A 62 -0.49 7.77 -6.65
N SER A 63 -1.38 8.76 -6.50
CA SER A 63 -2.83 8.54 -6.56
C SER A 63 -3.31 8.05 -7.92
N LEU A 64 -2.71 8.51 -9.02
CA LEU A 64 -2.96 7.96 -10.35
C LEU A 64 -2.54 6.49 -10.45
N GLY A 65 -1.32 6.14 -10.02
CA GLY A 65 -0.85 4.76 -10.02
C GLY A 65 -1.68 3.84 -9.13
N PHE A 66 -2.08 4.35 -7.96
CA PHE A 66 -2.95 3.65 -7.02
C PHE A 66 -4.33 3.41 -7.63
N GLY A 67 -4.90 4.40 -8.33
CA GLY A 67 -6.18 4.28 -9.02
C GLY A 67 -6.18 3.18 -10.09
N VAL A 68 -5.15 3.14 -10.93
CA VAL A 68 -5.00 2.09 -11.97
C VAL A 68 -4.83 0.71 -11.33
N THR A 69 -3.98 0.61 -10.31
CA THR A 69 -3.71 -0.65 -9.60
C THR A 69 -4.97 -1.17 -8.89
N MET A 70 -5.72 -0.29 -8.25
CA MET A 70 -6.97 -0.63 -7.57
C MET A 70 -8.04 -1.05 -8.56
N GLY A 71 -8.19 -0.34 -9.69
CA GLY A 71 -9.09 -0.73 -10.77
C GLY A 71 -8.76 -2.11 -11.34
N GLY A 72 -7.48 -2.38 -11.63
CA GLY A 72 -7.03 -3.70 -12.08
C GLY A 72 -7.28 -4.82 -11.06
N THR A 73 -7.05 -4.55 -9.78
CA THR A 73 -7.31 -5.51 -8.70
C THR A 73 -8.80 -5.87 -8.60
N ILE A 74 -9.69 -4.89 -8.77
CA ILE A 74 -11.15 -5.13 -8.81
C ILE A 74 -11.52 -6.00 -10.01
N THR A 75 -11.01 -5.70 -11.21
CA THR A 75 -11.28 -6.50 -12.42
C THR A 75 -10.80 -7.94 -12.28
N VAL A 76 -9.58 -8.14 -11.74
CA VAL A 76 -9.05 -9.48 -11.48
C VAL A 76 -9.89 -10.22 -10.45
N SER A 77 -10.33 -9.54 -9.39
CA SER A 77 -11.18 -10.15 -8.35
C SER A 77 -12.50 -10.66 -8.93
N HIS A 78 -13.17 -9.86 -9.78
CA HIS A 78 -14.38 -10.30 -10.47
C HIS A 78 -14.16 -11.45 -11.46
N PHE A 79 -13.04 -11.46 -12.18
CA PHE A 79 -12.71 -12.56 -13.08
C PHE A 79 -12.48 -13.88 -12.30
N LEU A 80 -11.76 -13.81 -11.18
CA LEU A 80 -11.54 -14.95 -10.29
C LEU A 80 -12.85 -15.46 -9.70
N GLU A 81 -13.75 -14.56 -9.30
CA GLU A 81 -15.09 -14.89 -8.81
C GLU A 81 -15.92 -15.65 -9.86
N GLN A 82 -15.99 -15.15 -11.09
CA GLN A 82 -16.70 -15.82 -12.19
C GLN A 82 -16.13 -17.21 -12.50
N SER A 83 -14.81 -17.37 -12.46
CA SER A 83 -14.14 -18.66 -12.69
C SER A 83 -14.47 -19.70 -11.61
N ASN A 84 -14.72 -19.26 -10.37
CA ASN A 84 -15.13 -20.11 -9.27
C ASN A 84 -16.62 -20.48 -9.30
N MET A 85 -17.45 -19.74 -10.05
CA MET A 85 -18.88 -20.08 -10.26
C MET A 85 -19.13 -21.05 -11.42
N THR A 86 -18.11 -21.39 -12.20
CA THR A 86 -18.21 -22.33 -13.34
C THR A 86 -17.76 -23.76 -12.99
N LYS A 87 -17.42 -24.01 -11.72
CA LYS A 87 -17.16 -25.35 -11.15
C LYS A 87 -18.22 -25.70 -10.13
#